data_AF-A0A6A5YES4-F1
#
_entry.id   AF-A0A6A5YES4-F1
#
_cell.length_a   1.000
_cell.length_b   1.000
_cell.length_c   1.000
_cell.angle_alpha   90.00
_cell.angle_beta   90.00
_cell.angle_gamma   90.00
#
_symmetry.space_group_name_H-M   'P 1'
#
loop_
_entity.id
_entity.type
_entity.pdbx_description
1 polymer ?
#
loop_
_entity_poly.entity_id
_entity_poly.type
_entity_poly.pdbx_seq_one_letter_code
_entity_poly.pdbx_strand_id
1 'polypeptide(L)'
;MPTRRRPTRAPISALKATIPMMEKQHLSPLENLSVELLQMILSYLPDVLSLRSSALVCRKLFAAVRGAETLTTTSVLLKQMEDVLPEANIAQQALRLKPCTEDQVQDFIATHLAKRQLPPKAWTLKDAVTVAKVHVCVSELASQFITTAATKLTGCDNRPATRTEESRIQRAMYRFEIFCNLFRGLQEPVSRKLWDAFFSRFLPWENEQLACVHDYFDKAVRPAFNDIAENDIAWGYNRIECDDERDCIFIQALLSHGLEKLRRIMMAKTYETRYKLLNSGEYPESRFPFLYEALKHANRADHAVYLSDFSPTVERTHIKRPFFDDSDTGPADIWRWAHQDETWRTFVNQDNREALREWGYVMWDRARLEERAIFHSSWEPPAPNDEESRARIQRGAEMEMSWVARRYIYENGGRGRWGSGDYSWPKSEAYSKGQGMADHTIPKSLEEARGAWELMKLPAMRRSAPSTRRDNN
;
A
#
# COMPACT_ATOMS: atom_id res chain seq x y z
N MET A 1 58.33 -31.02 -74.10
CA MET A 1 58.01 -31.22 -72.67
C MET A 1 57.28 -29.96 -72.17
N PRO A 2 56.16 -30.10 -71.46
CA PRO A 2 55.01 -29.19 -71.52
C PRO A 2 55.11 -28.01 -70.54
N THR A 3 54.35 -26.93 -70.74
CA THR A 3 53.16 -26.70 -69.88
C THR A 3 52.11 -25.81 -70.53
N ARG A 4 50.87 -26.25 -70.30
CA ARG A 4 49.57 -25.77 -70.81
C ARG A 4 49.29 -24.30 -70.46
N ARG A 5 48.81 -23.54 -71.45
CA ARG A 5 47.82 -22.47 -71.25
C ARG A 5 46.51 -22.92 -71.90
N ARG A 6 45.40 -22.90 -71.16
CA ARG A 6 44.05 -23.05 -71.73
C ARG A 6 43.33 -21.70 -71.73
N PRO A 7 42.42 -21.47 -72.69
CA PRO A 7 41.87 -20.17 -72.99
C PRO A 7 40.46 -19.96 -72.43
N THR A 8 40.11 -18.68 -72.41
CA THR A 8 38.83 -18.00 -72.29
C THR A 8 37.61 -18.75 -72.86
N ARG A 9 36.49 -18.72 -72.12
CA ARG A 9 35.13 -18.94 -72.64
C ARG A 9 34.15 -18.00 -71.93
N ALA A 10 33.42 -17.23 -72.72
CA ALA A 10 32.09 -16.70 -72.40
C ALA A 10 31.10 -17.30 -73.43
N PRO A 11 29.79 -17.05 -73.38
CA PRO A 11 28.82 -17.13 -72.28
C PRO A 11 27.71 -18.17 -72.60
N ILE A 12 26.91 -18.61 -71.62
CA ILE A 12 25.62 -19.28 -71.88
C ILE A 12 24.54 -18.62 -71.03
N SER A 13 23.60 -18.04 -71.74
CA SER A 13 22.35 -17.44 -71.31
C SER A 13 21.36 -18.45 -70.70
N ALA A 14 20.51 -17.91 -69.82
CA ALA A 14 19.14 -18.33 -69.54
C ALA A 14 18.92 -19.60 -68.70
N LEU A 15 18.77 -19.40 -67.39
CA LEU A 15 17.73 -20.10 -66.62
C LEU A 15 17.16 -19.15 -65.57
N LYS A 16 15.87 -18.87 -65.76
CA LYS A 16 14.98 -18.11 -64.88
C LYS A 16 15.07 -18.64 -63.45
N ALA A 17 15.35 -17.75 -62.51
CA ALA A 17 14.73 -17.81 -61.18
C ALA A 17 14.39 -16.37 -60.82
N THR A 18 13.12 -16.05 -60.97
CA THR A 18 12.47 -14.85 -60.47
C THR A 18 12.85 -14.68 -59.00
N ILE A 19 13.77 -13.77 -58.71
CA ILE A 19 13.98 -13.27 -57.36
C ILE A 19 12.68 -12.54 -57.01
N PRO A 20 11.93 -12.97 -55.98
CA PRO A 20 10.78 -12.21 -55.54
C PRO A 20 11.27 -10.81 -55.22
N MET A 21 10.65 -9.81 -55.86
CA MET A 21 10.79 -8.41 -55.49
C MET A 21 10.80 -8.32 -53.97
N MET A 22 11.81 -7.63 -53.43
CA MET A 22 11.84 -7.16 -52.06
C MET A 22 10.41 -6.76 -51.66
N GLU A 23 9.79 -7.52 -50.76
CA GLU A 23 8.73 -6.96 -49.93
C GLU A 23 9.33 -5.66 -49.38
N LYS A 24 8.80 -4.53 -49.85
CA LYS A 24 9.02 -3.26 -49.17
C LYS A 24 8.59 -3.54 -47.75
N GLN A 25 9.54 -3.70 -46.83
CA GLN A 25 9.28 -3.61 -45.41
C GLN A 25 8.58 -2.25 -45.27
N HIS A 26 7.26 -2.28 -45.10
CA HIS A 26 6.49 -1.10 -44.81
C HIS A 26 6.97 -0.67 -43.44
N LEU A 27 7.99 0.21 -43.43
CA LEU A 27 8.43 0.91 -42.25
C LEU A 27 7.17 1.43 -41.58
N SER A 28 7.02 1.11 -40.30
CA SER A 28 5.85 1.51 -39.55
C SER A 28 5.66 3.03 -39.70
N PRO A 29 4.42 3.56 -39.69
CA PRO A 29 4.18 4.99 -39.82
C PRO A 29 5.02 5.83 -38.84
N LEU A 30 5.29 5.31 -37.63
CA LEU A 30 6.17 5.89 -36.62
C LEU A 30 7.66 5.95 -37.04
N GLU A 31 8.14 4.96 -37.79
CA GLU A 31 9.51 4.93 -38.32
C GLU A 31 9.75 5.94 -39.43
N ASN A 32 8.72 6.58 -39.98
CA ASN A 32 8.84 7.66 -40.97
C ASN A 32 8.73 9.07 -40.39
N LEU A 33 8.30 9.23 -39.12
CA LEU A 33 8.15 10.54 -38.49
C LEU A 33 9.50 11.22 -38.15
N SER A 34 9.55 12.54 -38.14
CA SER A 34 10.73 13.27 -37.62
C SER A 34 10.88 13.07 -36.11
N VAL A 35 12.07 13.33 -35.57
CA VAL A 35 12.31 13.17 -34.13
C VAL A 35 11.46 14.15 -33.31
N GLU A 36 11.20 15.35 -33.84
CA GLU A 36 10.37 16.38 -33.21
C GLU A 36 8.91 15.94 -33.14
N LEU A 37 8.37 15.35 -34.20
CA LEU A 37 7.01 14.79 -34.20
C LEU A 37 6.89 13.62 -33.22
N LEU A 38 7.92 12.76 -33.14
CA LEU A 38 7.95 11.68 -32.16
C LEU A 38 7.99 12.22 -30.73
N GLN A 39 8.83 13.21 -30.44
CA GLN A 39 8.91 13.85 -29.12
C GLN A 39 7.59 14.49 -28.73
N MET A 40 6.93 15.18 -29.67
CA MET A 40 5.60 15.74 -29.46
C MET A 40 4.59 14.63 -29.12
N ILE A 41 4.50 13.57 -29.92
CA ILE A 41 3.61 12.42 -29.65
C ILE A 41 3.89 11.82 -28.27
N LEU A 42 5.16 11.61 -27.93
CA LEU A 42 5.58 11.04 -26.65
C LEU A 42 5.21 11.95 -25.46
N SER A 43 5.22 13.28 -25.64
CA SER A 43 4.81 14.24 -24.60
C SER A 43 3.31 14.23 -24.31
N TYR A 44 2.49 13.69 -25.23
CA TYR A 44 1.04 13.55 -25.05
C TYR A 44 0.62 12.24 -24.36
N LEU A 45 1.56 11.33 -24.10
CA LEU A 45 1.28 10.09 -23.38
C LEU A 45 0.61 10.38 -22.03
N PRO A 46 -0.27 9.47 -21.57
CA PRO A 46 -1.08 9.71 -20.38
C PRO A 46 -0.26 9.70 -19.08
N ASP A 47 0.82 8.92 -19.04
CA ASP A 47 1.59 8.70 -17.82
C ASP A 47 3.06 8.33 -18.09
N VAL A 48 3.89 8.47 -17.06
CA VAL A 48 5.34 8.26 -17.15
C VAL A 48 5.70 6.79 -17.40
N LEU A 49 4.89 5.83 -16.95
CA LEU A 49 5.13 4.40 -17.17
C LEU A 49 4.86 4.02 -18.63
N SER A 50 3.85 4.63 -19.26
CA SER A 50 3.60 4.57 -20.69
C SER A 50 4.79 5.16 -21.46
N LEU A 51 5.30 6.33 -21.07
CA LEU A 51 6.51 6.93 -21.69
C LEU A 51 7.72 6.00 -21.59
N ARG A 52 7.97 5.42 -20.42
CA ARG A 52 9.04 4.43 -20.22
C ARG A 52 8.82 3.22 -21.13
N SER A 53 7.60 2.72 -21.22
CA SER A 53 7.28 1.56 -22.05
C SER A 53 7.50 1.86 -23.53
N SER A 54 7.09 3.03 -24.01
CA SER A 54 7.35 3.50 -25.38
C SER A 54 8.85 3.60 -25.70
N ALA A 55 9.67 4.08 -24.75
CA ALA A 55 11.11 4.14 -24.92
C ALA A 55 11.75 2.74 -25.08
N LEU A 56 11.11 1.69 -24.58
CA LEU A 56 11.58 0.30 -24.66
C LEU A 56 11.13 -0.43 -25.94
N VAL A 57 10.20 0.13 -26.72
CA VAL A 57 9.65 -0.51 -27.92
C VAL A 57 10.67 -0.60 -29.04
N CYS A 58 11.35 0.50 -29.37
CA CYS A 58 12.34 0.51 -30.46
C CYS A 58 13.41 1.59 -30.30
N ARG A 59 14.51 1.45 -31.05
CA ARG A 59 15.65 2.38 -31.01
C ARG A 59 15.28 3.81 -31.37
N LYS A 60 14.33 4.01 -32.29
CA LYS A 60 13.91 5.34 -32.74
C LYS A 60 13.15 6.10 -31.65
N LEU A 61 12.21 5.42 -30.97
CA LEU A 61 11.48 5.99 -29.83
C LEU A 61 12.41 6.22 -28.64
N PHE A 62 13.33 5.29 -28.37
CA PHE A 62 14.37 5.49 -27.37
C PHE A 62 15.21 6.74 -27.65
N ALA A 63 15.66 6.92 -28.90
CA ALA A 63 16.43 8.10 -29.31
C ALA A 63 15.63 9.40 -29.19
N ALA A 64 14.34 9.37 -29.55
CA ALA A 64 13.44 10.52 -29.41
C ALA A 64 13.27 10.92 -27.94
N VAL A 65 12.97 9.97 -27.05
CA VAL A 65 12.89 10.19 -25.60
C VAL A 65 14.21 10.70 -25.07
N ARG A 66 15.34 10.06 -25.40
CA ARG A 66 16.66 10.46 -24.91
C ARG A 66 17.07 11.86 -25.37
N GLY A 67 16.69 12.26 -26.59
CA GLY A 67 17.01 13.58 -27.15
C GLY A 67 16.27 14.74 -26.48
N ALA A 68 15.13 14.48 -25.84
CA ALA A 68 14.34 15.48 -25.12
C ALA A 68 13.82 14.94 -23.78
N GLU A 69 14.67 14.20 -23.06
CA GLU A 69 14.25 13.39 -21.91
C GLU A 69 13.57 14.24 -20.85
N THR A 70 14.23 15.32 -20.44
CA THR A 70 13.74 16.18 -19.36
C THR A 70 12.45 16.90 -19.75
N LEU A 71 12.36 17.42 -20.97
CA LEU A 71 11.15 18.11 -21.46
C LEU A 71 9.97 17.16 -21.57
N THR A 72 10.15 16.02 -22.25
CA THR A 72 9.09 15.03 -22.47
C THR A 72 8.63 14.42 -21.15
N THR A 73 9.57 14.04 -20.28
CA THR A 73 9.26 13.45 -18.97
C THR A 73 8.54 14.44 -18.07
N THR A 74 9.02 15.69 -18.00
CA THR A 74 8.39 16.72 -17.15
C THR A 74 6.97 17.02 -17.62
N SER A 75 6.75 17.13 -18.93
CA SER A 75 5.41 17.35 -19.51
C SER A 75 4.45 16.21 -19.14
N VAL A 76 4.87 14.96 -19.32
CA VAL A 76 4.05 13.78 -19.01
C VAL A 76 3.78 13.68 -17.50
N LEU A 77 4.79 13.92 -16.67
CA LEU A 77 4.64 13.87 -15.21
C LEU A 77 3.68 14.94 -14.69
N LEU A 78 3.79 16.18 -15.17
CA LEU A 78 2.87 17.26 -14.81
C LEU A 78 1.44 16.90 -15.23
N LYS A 79 1.24 16.44 -16.47
CA LYS A 79 -0.09 16.00 -16.93
C LYS A 79 -0.69 14.89 -16.06
N GLN A 80 0.15 13.97 -15.58
CA GLN A 80 -0.29 12.84 -14.75
C GLN A 80 -0.72 13.27 -13.35
N MET A 81 -0.03 14.21 -12.70
CA MET A 81 -0.19 14.46 -11.26
C MET A 81 0.08 15.90 -10.80
N GLU A 82 -0.15 16.91 -11.63
CA GLU A 82 0.10 18.34 -11.32
C GLU A 82 -0.36 18.76 -9.92
N ASP A 83 -1.59 18.40 -9.55
CA ASP A 83 -2.26 18.85 -8.32
C ASP A 83 -1.68 18.23 -7.03
N VAL A 84 -0.87 17.19 -7.17
CA VAL A 84 -0.32 16.39 -6.06
C VAL A 84 1.19 16.14 -6.17
N LEU A 85 1.83 16.65 -7.22
CA LEU A 85 3.27 16.49 -7.47
C LEU A 85 4.14 17.01 -6.32
N PRO A 86 3.83 18.15 -5.66
CA PRO A 86 4.60 18.61 -4.51
C PRO A 86 4.62 17.59 -3.37
N GLU A 87 3.46 17.04 -3.00
CA GLU A 87 3.32 16.04 -1.94
C GLU A 87 3.99 14.71 -2.34
N ALA A 88 3.84 14.29 -3.61
CA ALA A 88 4.51 13.11 -4.15
C ALA A 88 6.04 13.24 -4.11
N ASN A 89 6.56 14.42 -4.44
CA ASN A 89 7.98 14.73 -4.35
C ASN A 89 8.48 14.72 -2.89
N ILE A 90 7.72 15.29 -1.95
CA ILE A 90 8.08 15.26 -0.51
C ILE A 90 8.08 13.82 0.01
N ALA A 91 7.08 12.99 -0.34
CA ALA A 91 7.05 11.58 0.02
C ALA A 91 8.28 10.82 -0.52
N GLN A 92 8.67 11.09 -1.77
CA GLN A 92 9.86 10.51 -2.37
C GLN A 92 11.16 10.93 -1.66
N GLN A 93 11.24 12.17 -1.17
CA GLN A 93 12.38 12.65 -0.39
C GLN A 93 12.40 12.06 1.02
N ALA A 94 11.24 11.97 1.69
CA ALA A 94 11.12 11.32 2.99
C ALA A 94 11.56 9.84 2.92
N LEU A 95 11.19 9.13 1.86
CA LEU A 95 11.61 7.75 1.63
C LEU A 95 13.15 7.59 1.56
N ARG A 96 13.88 8.61 1.06
CA ARG A 96 15.34 8.58 0.89
C ARG A 96 16.11 8.83 2.20
N LEU A 97 15.44 9.26 3.28
CA LEU A 97 16.09 9.55 4.57
C LEU A 97 16.51 8.30 5.38
N LYS A 98 16.15 7.08 4.97
CA LYS A 98 16.27 5.88 5.83
C LYS A 98 17.72 5.40 6.04
N PRO A 99 18.10 5.01 7.29
CA PRO A 99 17.44 5.26 8.58
C PRO A 99 17.60 6.71 9.04
N CYS A 100 16.57 7.26 9.71
CA CYS A 100 16.47 8.68 10.07
C CYS A 100 16.56 8.88 11.59
N THR A 101 17.28 9.90 12.06
CA THR A 101 17.31 10.35 13.47
C THR A 101 16.22 11.39 13.75
N GLU A 102 15.92 11.65 15.03
CA GLU A 102 14.99 12.73 15.41
C GLU A 102 15.39 14.09 14.83
N ASP A 103 16.69 14.43 14.87
CA ASP A 103 17.21 15.70 14.31
C ASP A 103 17.00 15.77 12.80
N GLN A 104 17.23 14.67 12.08
CA GLN A 104 16.99 14.61 10.63
C GLN A 104 15.49 14.74 10.30
N VAL A 105 14.60 14.18 11.11
CA VAL A 105 13.14 14.37 10.97
C VAL A 105 12.77 15.83 11.21
N GLN A 106 13.31 16.46 12.25
CA GLN A 106 13.05 17.85 12.57
C GLN A 106 13.51 18.79 11.44
N ASP A 107 14.72 18.58 10.92
CA ASP A 107 15.28 19.32 9.80
C ASP A 107 14.47 19.11 8.52
N PHE A 108 13.99 17.88 8.29
CA PHE A 108 13.11 17.57 7.16
C PHE A 108 11.79 18.34 7.25
N ILE A 109 11.14 18.33 8.41
CA ILE A 109 9.88 19.08 8.63
C ILE A 109 10.11 20.57 8.38
N ALA A 110 11.20 21.14 8.91
CA ALA A 110 11.53 22.55 8.73
C ALA A 110 11.83 22.91 7.26
N THR A 111 12.45 22.00 6.51
CA THR A 111 12.87 22.25 5.13
C THR A 111 11.75 22.02 4.13
N HIS A 112 11.03 20.90 4.23
CA HIS A 112 10.11 20.44 3.20
C HIS A 112 8.65 20.76 3.51
N LEU A 113 8.24 20.69 4.78
CA LEU A 113 6.84 20.92 5.18
C LEU A 113 6.58 22.37 5.54
N ALA A 114 7.48 23.04 6.27
CA ALA A 114 7.25 24.43 6.68
C ALA A 114 7.28 25.43 5.49
N LYS A 115 8.05 25.13 4.44
CA LYS A 115 8.21 25.99 3.26
C LYS A 115 7.49 25.48 2.02
N ARG A 116 6.78 24.33 2.12
CA ARG A 116 6.25 23.53 1.00
C ARG A 116 7.16 23.58 -0.22
N GLN A 117 8.22 22.77 -0.20
CA GLN A 117 9.23 22.82 -1.25
C GLN A 117 8.60 22.58 -2.63
N LEU A 118 8.87 23.48 -3.57
CA LEU A 118 8.45 23.30 -4.95
C LEU A 118 9.13 22.07 -5.56
N PRO A 119 8.41 21.27 -6.37
CA PRO A 119 9.02 20.17 -7.09
C PRO A 119 10.09 20.68 -8.07
N PRO A 120 11.07 19.84 -8.44
CA PRO A 120 12.02 20.15 -9.51
C PRO A 120 11.31 20.62 -10.78
N LYS A 121 11.87 21.67 -11.42
CA LYS A 121 11.37 22.17 -12.72
C LYS A 121 11.67 21.22 -13.89
N ALA A 122 12.59 20.28 -13.70
CA ALA A 122 12.99 19.32 -14.71
C ALA A 122 13.17 17.94 -14.07
N TRP A 123 12.64 16.92 -14.74
CA TRP A 123 12.64 15.55 -14.26
C TRP A 123 13.33 14.62 -15.24
N THR A 124 14.22 13.76 -14.72
CA THR A 124 14.74 12.62 -15.48
C THR A 124 13.68 11.53 -15.54
N LEU A 125 13.72 10.67 -16.57
CA LEU A 125 12.79 9.54 -16.67
C LEU A 125 12.96 8.61 -15.47
N LYS A 126 14.19 8.44 -14.98
CA LYS A 126 14.49 7.61 -13.81
C LYS A 126 13.77 8.13 -12.54
N ASP A 127 13.90 9.42 -12.24
CA ASP A 127 13.28 10.01 -11.06
C ASP A 127 11.75 9.99 -11.18
N ALA A 128 11.22 10.37 -12.35
CA ALA A 128 9.79 10.40 -12.61
C ALA A 128 9.15 9.00 -12.52
N VAL A 129 9.81 7.95 -13.02
CA VAL A 129 9.34 6.56 -12.89
C VAL A 129 9.21 6.14 -11.43
N THR A 130 10.10 6.61 -10.56
CA THR A 130 10.05 6.28 -9.13
C THR A 130 8.80 6.88 -8.48
N VAL A 131 8.53 8.16 -8.75
CA VAL A 131 7.33 8.87 -8.26
C VAL A 131 6.05 8.29 -8.87
N ALA A 132 6.05 8.02 -10.18
CA ALA A 132 4.90 7.49 -10.90
C ALA A 132 4.45 6.11 -10.38
N LYS A 133 5.38 5.24 -9.97
CA LYS A 133 5.03 3.95 -9.35
C LYS A 133 4.24 4.12 -8.05
N VAL A 134 4.67 5.04 -7.19
CA VAL A 134 3.94 5.35 -5.95
C VAL A 134 2.60 5.96 -6.28
N HIS A 135 2.53 6.84 -7.28
CA HIS A 135 1.28 7.46 -7.70
C HIS A 135 0.25 6.45 -8.20
N VAL A 136 0.64 5.42 -8.96
CA VAL A 136 -0.27 4.33 -9.34
C VAL A 136 -0.93 3.68 -8.11
N CYS A 137 -0.15 3.40 -7.06
CA CYS A 137 -0.67 2.88 -5.80
C CYS A 137 -1.64 3.87 -5.14
N VAL A 138 -1.27 5.15 -5.07
CA VAL A 138 -2.11 6.21 -4.50
C VAL A 138 -3.42 6.38 -5.26
N SER A 139 -3.41 6.43 -6.60
CA SER A 139 -4.63 6.56 -7.42
C SER A 139 -5.57 5.37 -7.25
N GLU A 140 -5.03 4.15 -7.22
CA GLU A 140 -5.83 2.94 -6.98
C GLU A 140 -6.48 2.93 -5.60
N LEU A 141 -5.72 3.30 -4.56
CA LEU A 141 -6.23 3.37 -3.19
C LEU A 141 -7.24 4.51 -3.03
N ALA A 142 -6.99 5.68 -3.64
CA ALA A 142 -7.91 6.81 -3.63
C ALA A 142 -9.25 6.44 -4.30
N SER A 143 -9.21 5.72 -5.43
CA SER A 143 -10.42 5.22 -6.09
C SER A 143 -11.23 4.26 -5.20
N GLN A 144 -10.54 3.38 -4.47
CA GLN A 144 -11.20 2.49 -3.50
C GLN A 144 -11.76 3.24 -2.30
N PHE A 145 -11.05 4.25 -1.79
CA PHE A 145 -11.53 5.14 -0.74
C PHE A 145 -12.82 5.84 -1.19
N ILE A 146 -12.83 6.46 -2.36
CA ILE A 146 -14.00 7.16 -2.92
C ILE A 146 -15.20 6.23 -3.02
N THR A 147 -14.97 5.03 -3.56
CA THR A 147 -16.03 4.02 -3.72
C THR A 147 -16.59 3.61 -2.36
N THR A 148 -15.72 3.38 -1.37
CA THR A 148 -16.12 2.98 -0.01
C THR A 148 -16.90 4.11 0.67
N ALA A 149 -16.38 5.33 0.63
CA ALA A 149 -17.01 6.50 1.23
C ALA A 149 -18.39 6.81 0.62
N ALA A 150 -18.54 6.62 -0.70
CA ALA A 150 -19.82 6.79 -1.39
C ALA A 150 -20.91 5.83 -0.89
N THR A 151 -20.56 4.63 -0.42
CA THR A 151 -21.54 3.70 0.18
C THR A 151 -22.04 4.14 1.55
N LYS A 152 -21.28 5.01 2.24
CA LYS A 152 -21.56 5.50 3.59
C LYS A 152 -22.27 6.85 3.59
N LEU A 153 -22.11 7.63 2.51
CA LEU A 153 -22.83 8.87 2.31
C LEU A 153 -24.30 8.57 1.93
N THR A 154 -25.23 8.78 2.86
CA THR A 154 -26.66 8.49 2.65
C THR A 154 -27.29 9.42 1.61
N GLY A 155 -28.24 8.88 0.82
CA GLY A 155 -29.01 9.66 -0.17
C GLY A 155 -28.29 9.94 -1.50
N CYS A 156 -27.30 9.13 -1.89
CA CYS A 156 -26.41 9.44 -3.00
C CYS A 156 -26.99 9.19 -4.41
N ASP A 157 -26.89 10.21 -5.27
CA ASP A 157 -26.73 10.06 -6.72
C ASP A 157 -25.28 9.62 -7.02
N ASN A 158 -25.12 8.69 -7.97
CA ASN A 158 -23.84 8.07 -8.37
C ASN A 158 -22.84 9.02 -9.08
N ARG A 159 -22.82 10.32 -8.76
CA ARG A 159 -21.93 11.27 -9.41
C ARG A 159 -20.48 10.98 -9.01
N PRO A 160 -19.56 10.81 -9.99
CA PRO A 160 -18.15 10.57 -9.71
C PRO A 160 -17.53 11.74 -8.91
N ALA A 161 -16.45 11.44 -8.18
CA ALA A 161 -15.64 12.47 -7.53
C ALA A 161 -15.10 13.47 -8.55
N THR A 162 -15.05 14.74 -8.17
CA THR A 162 -14.36 15.76 -8.98
C THR A 162 -12.85 15.55 -8.89
N ARG A 163 -12.10 16.13 -9.84
CA ARG A 163 -10.64 16.09 -9.82
C ARG A 163 -10.06 16.72 -8.54
N THR A 164 -10.72 17.75 -8.00
CA THR A 164 -10.27 18.41 -6.77
C THR A 164 -10.48 17.50 -5.56
N GLU A 165 -11.63 16.83 -5.46
CA GLU A 165 -11.93 15.84 -4.42
C GLU A 165 -10.94 14.67 -4.45
N GLU A 166 -10.70 14.11 -5.64
CA GLU A 166 -9.71 13.06 -5.82
C GLU A 166 -8.31 13.53 -5.40
N SER A 167 -7.91 14.73 -5.81
CA SER A 167 -6.60 15.30 -5.45
C SER A 167 -6.46 15.52 -3.94
N ARG A 168 -7.52 15.91 -3.21
CA ARG A 168 -7.48 16.02 -1.74
C ARG A 168 -7.20 14.67 -1.08
N ILE A 169 -7.88 13.62 -1.54
CA ILE A 169 -7.70 12.26 -1.03
C ILE A 169 -6.28 11.78 -1.32
N GLN A 170 -5.80 11.97 -2.55
CA GLN A 170 -4.43 11.63 -2.94
C GLN A 170 -3.39 12.40 -2.10
N ARG A 171 -3.57 13.71 -1.87
CA ARG A 171 -2.70 14.51 -0.98
C ARG A 171 -2.69 13.95 0.46
N ALA A 172 -3.86 13.58 1.00
CA ALA A 172 -3.94 12.97 2.32
C ALA A 172 -3.21 11.61 2.39
N MET A 173 -3.29 10.78 1.35
CA MET A 173 -2.51 9.55 1.23
C MET A 173 -1.01 9.81 1.13
N TYR A 174 -0.57 10.85 0.42
CA TYR A 174 0.83 11.26 0.44
C TYR A 174 1.28 11.76 1.82
N ARG A 175 0.44 12.51 2.55
CA ARG A 175 0.74 12.92 3.94
C ARG A 175 0.90 11.68 4.85
N PHE A 176 0.05 10.67 4.68
CA PHE A 176 0.19 9.38 5.35
C PHE A 176 1.54 8.72 5.01
N GLU A 177 1.91 8.63 3.73
CA GLU A 177 3.17 8.03 3.30
C GLU A 177 4.40 8.81 3.79
N ILE A 178 4.32 10.15 3.84
CA ILE A 178 5.35 11.01 4.43
C ILE A 178 5.51 10.67 5.91
N PHE A 179 4.41 10.62 6.66
CA PHE A 179 4.43 10.28 8.09
C PHE A 179 5.06 8.89 8.31
N CYS A 180 4.62 7.87 7.56
CA CYS A 180 5.21 6.54 7.62
C CYS A 180 6.73 6.58 7.34
N ASN A 181 7.17 7.31 6.32
CA ASN A 181 8.60 7.35 5.98
C ASN A 181 9.46 8.08 7.01
N LEU A 182 8.94 9.12 7.66
CA LEU A 182 9.67 9.87 8.69
C LEU A 182 9.73 9.13 10.03
N PHE A 183 8.61 8.56 10.46
CA PHE A 183 8.47 8.05 11.83
C PHE A 183 8.71 6.54 11.94
N ARG A 184 8.75 5.78 10.84
CA ARG A 184 8.79 4.31 10.96
C ARG A 184 10.09 3.71 11.50
N GLY A 185 11.20 4.44 11.38
CA GLY A 185 12.53 3.97 11.75
C GLY A 185 13.03 4.53 13.09
N LEU A 186 12.23 5.39 13.74
CA LEU A 186 12.60 5.95 15.04
C LEU A 186 12.42 4.89 16.12
N GLN A 187 13.37 4.86 17.05
CA GLN A 187 13.23 4.06 18.26
C GLN A 187 12.16 4.70 19.15
N GLU A 188 11.32 3.86 19.76
CA GLU A 188 10.33 4.31 20.72
C GLU A 188 11.00 4.69 22.06
N PRO A 189 10.46 5.68 22.79
CA PRO A 189 9.30 6.52 22.44
C PRO A 189 9.69 7.68 21.51
N VAL A 190 8.87 7.94 20.48
CA VAL A 190 9.04 9.12 19.61
C VAL A 190 8.79 10.40 20.41
N SER A 191 9.66 11.39 20.26
CA SER A 191 9.48 12.69 20.88
C SER A 191 8.17 13.36 20.43
N ARG A 192 7.27 13.63 21.39
CA ARG A 192 6.01 14.38 21.19
C ARG A 192 6.21 15.71 20.47
N LYS A 193 7.36 16.36 20.71
CA LYS A 193 7.73 17.63 20.04
C LYS A 193 7.88 17.47 18.53
N LEU A 194 8.26 16.30 18.04
CA LEU A 194 8.35 16.03 16.59
C LEU A 194 6.97 15.92 15.97
N TRP A 195 6.01 15.29 16.67
CA TRP A 195 4.62 15.27 16.22
C TRP A 195 4.04 16.68 16.20
N ASP A 196 4.27 17.47 17.24
CA ASP A 196 3.89 18.89 17.27
C ASP A 196 4.49 19.64 16.08
N ALA A 197 5.77 19.42 15.79
CA ALA A 197 6.45 20.03 14.65
C ALA A 197 5.77 19.65 13.32
N PHE A 198 5.42 18.37 13.14
CA PHE A 198 4.77 17.83 11.95
C PHE A 198 3.33 18.35 11.79
N PHE A 199 2.44 18.09 12.75
CA PHE A 199 1.02 18.42 12.61
C PHE A 199 0.75 19.93 12.65
N SER A 200 1.64 20.71 13.27
CA SER A 200 1.55 22.19 13.23
C SER A 200 1.85 22.81 11.86
N ARG A 201 2.18 22.00 10.84
CA ARG A 201 2.32 22.42 9.44
C ARG A 201 1.02 22.35 8.64
N PHE A 202 0.00 21.67 9.16
CA PHE A 202 -1.25 21.43 8.49
C PHE A 202 -2.41 22.05 9.27
N LEU A 203 -3.50 22.35 8.57
CA LEU A 203 -4.72 22.84 9.19
C LEU A 203 -5.50 21.72 9.88
N PRO A 204 -6.40 22.05 10.83
CA PRO A 204 -7.21 21.06 11.51
C PRO A 204 -7.94 20.11 10.55
N TRP A 205 -8.58 20.65 9.50
CA TRP A 205 -9.23 19.82 8.49
C TRP A 205 -8.26 19.04 7.59
N GLU A 206 -7.03 19.50 7.38
CA GLU A 206 -6.01 18.72 6.66
C GLU A 206 -5.49 17.54 7.52
N ASN A 207 -5.39 17.73 8.83
CA ASN A 207 -5.11 16.66 9.79
C ASN A 207 -6.30 15.69 9.90
N GLU A 208 -7.52 16.20 9.83
CA GLU A 208 -8.72 15.36 9.79
C GLU A 208 -8.84 14.59 8.49
N GLN A 209 -8.40 15.15 7.35
CA GLN A 209 -8.27 14.38 6.10
C GLN A 209 -7.31 13.20 6.28
N LEU A 210 -6.20 13.40 6.99
CA LEU A 210 -5.27 12.32 7.33
C LEU A 210 -5.91 11.32 8.29
N ALA A 211 -6.74 11.76 9.25
CA ALA A 211 -7.51 10.87 10.11
C ALA A 211 -8.52 10.01 9.33
N CYS A 212 -9.22 10.58 8.33
CA CYS A 212 -10.09 9.80 7.43
C CYS A 212 -9.31 8.71 6.68
N VAL A 213 -8.11 9.04 6.17
CA VAL A 213 -7.23 8.08 5.49
C VAL A 213 -6.73 7.00 6.44
N HIS A 214 -6.37 7.38 7.68
CA HIS A 214 -5.98 6.45 8.74
C HIS A 214 -7.11 5.43 9.01
N ASP A 215 -8.32 5.92 9.31
CA ASP A 215 -9.46 5.07 9.65
C ASP A 215 -9.87 4.16 8.47
N TYR A 216 -9.77 4.68 7.25
CA TYR A 216 -9.97 3.87 6.05
C TYR A 216 -8.96 2.71 5.98
N PHE A 217 -7.66 2.98 6.17
CA PHE A 217 -6.66 1.92 6.07
C PHE A 217 -6.74 0.91 7.20
N ASP A 218 -6.99 1.35 8.44
CA ASP A 218 -7.26 0.45 9.57
C ASP A 218 -8.41 -0.51 9.21
N LYS A 219 -9.58 0.02 8.84
CA LYS A 219 -10.73 -0.79 8.44
C LYS A 219 -10.44 -1.69 7.24
N ALA A 220 -9.62 -1.26 6.30
CA ALA A 220 -9.29 -2.02 5.10
C ALA A 220 -8.33 -3.19 5.37
N VAL A 221 -7.41 -3.08 6.33
CA VAL A 221 -6.46 -4.17 6.65
C VAL A 221 -6.98 -5.11 7.75
N ARG A 222 -7.89 -4.63 8.59
CA ARG A 222 -8.45 -5.38 9.71
C ARG A 222 -9.02 -6.76 9.34
N PRO A 223 -9.77 -6.95 8.24
CA PRO A 223 -10.25 -8.29 7.86
C PRO A 223 -9.13 -9.29 7.59
N ALA A 224 -7.99 -8.83 7.05
CA ALA A 224 -6.84 -9.70 6.84
C ALA A 224 -6.12 -10.02 8.15
N PHE A 225 -6.03 -9.06 9.07
CA PHE A 225 -5.45 -9.27 10.40
C PHE A 225 -6.30 -10.22 11.25
N ASN A 226 -7.61 -9.96 11.37
CA ASN A 226 -8.52 -10.76 12.17
C ASN A 226 -8.60 -12.21 11.67
N ASP A 227 -8.55 -12.44 10.35
CA ASP A 227 -8.47 -13.81 9.79
C ASP A 227 -7.24 -14.58 10.29
N ILE A 228 -6.09 -13.91 10.49
CA ILE A 228 -4.91 -14.56 11.09
C ILE A 228 -5.06 -14.68 12.61
N ALA A 229 -5.56 -13.66 13.31
CA ALA A 229 -5.77 -13.72 14.76
C ALA A 229 -6.75 -14.83 15.18
N GLU A 230 -7.80 -15.07 14.40
CA GLU A 230 -8.79 -16.13 14.62
C GLU A 230 -8.22 -17.53 14.36
N ASN A 231 -7.38 -17.66 13.33
CA ASN A 231 -7.05 -18.97 12.77
C ASN A 231 -5.59 -19.37 12.94
N ASP A 232 -4.66 -18.53 13.38
CA ASP A 232 -3.27 -18.97 13.55
C ASP A 232 -3.04 -19.59 14.94
N ILE A 233 -2.41 -20.77 14.98
CA ILE A 233 -2.14 -21.48 16.24
C ILE A 233 -1.13 -20.72 17.12
N ALA A 234 -0.09 -20.12 16.53
CA ALA A 234 0.93 -19.41 17.29
C ALA A 234 0.41 -18.09 17.86
N TRP A 235 -0.35 -17.34 17.06
CA TRP A 235 -1.02 -16.12 17.55
C TRP A 235 -2.07 -16.45 18.60
N GLY A 236 -2.78 -17.58 18.44
CA GLY A 236 -3.72 -18.06 19.45
C GLY A 236 -3.05 -18.45 20.77
N TYR A 237 -1.89 -19.10 20.71
CA TYR A 237 -1.06 -19.38 21.89
C TYR A 237 -0.65 -18.08 22.62
N ASN A 238 -0.28 -17.05 21.84
CA ASN A 238 0.08 -15.74 22.35
C ASN A 238 -1.12 -14.83 22.68
N ARG A 239 -2.36 -15.35 22.61
CA ARG A 239 -3.60 -14.64 22.91
C ARG A 239 -3.75 -13.33 22.13
N ILE A 240 -3.37 -13.34 20.85
CA ILE A 240 -3.62 -12.18 19.98
C ILE A 240 -5.14 -12.06 19.76
N GLU A 241 -5.68 -10.91 20.17
CA GLU A 241 -7.08 -10.55 19.99
C GLU A 241 -7.38 -10.12 18.56
N CYS A 242 -8.58 -10.46 18.09
CA CYS A 242 -9.19 -9.71 17.00
C CYS A 242 -9.47 -8.32 17.52
N ASP A 243 -8.93 -7.33 16.84
CA ASP A 243 -9.05 -5.97 17.30
C ASP A 243 -10.03 -5.21 16.41
N ASP A 244 -11.04 -4.63 17.07
CA ASP A 244 -12.00 -3.73 16.46
C ASP A 244 -11.70 -2.26 16.79
N GLU A 245 -10.63 -1.99 17.55
CA GLU A 245 -10.20 -0.66 17.96
C GLU A 245 -9.14 -0.07 17.02
N ARG A 246 -9.20 1.25 16.87
CA ARG A 246 -8.33 2.01 15.94
C ARG A 246 -6.90 2.16 16.46
N ASP A 247 -6.70 2.05 17.76
CA ASP A 247 -5.42 2.16 18.46
C ASP A 247 -4.70 0.83 18.63
N CYS A 248 -5.23 -0.26 18.06
CA CYS A 248 -4.61 -1.57 18.05
C CYS A 248 -3.12 -1.49 17.68
N ILE A 249 -2.25 -1.86 18.63
CA ILE A 249 -0.79 -1.74 18.47
C ILE A 249 -0.26 -2.56 17.28
N PHE A 250 -0.95 -3.65 16.91
CA PHE A 250 -0.57 -4.50 15.78
C PHE A 250 -1.00 -3.88 14.46
N ILE A 251 -2.23 -3.35 14.37
CA ILE A 251 -2.69 -2.63 13.18
C ILE A 251 -1.84 -1.38 12.95
N GLN A 252 -1.54 -0.62 14.02
CA GLN A 252 -0.65 0.54 13.93
C GLN A 252 0.74 0.16 13.39
N ALA A 253 1.29 -1.01 13.77
CA ALA A 253 2.52 -1.52 13.19
C ALA A 253 2.37 -1.79 11.68
N LEU A 254 1.27 -2.43 11.25
CA LEU A 254 0.98 -2.66 9.83
C LEU A 254 0.87 -1.35 9.04
N LEU A 255 0.13 -0.35 9.56
CA LEU A 255 -0.03 0.97 8.96
C LEU A 255 1.31 1.65 8.72
N SER A 256 2.24 1.51 9.67
CA SER A 256 3.56 2.15 9.59
C SER A 256 4.46 1.66 8.43
N HIS A 257 4.09 0.57 7.78
CA HIS A 257 4.82 0.04 6.64
C HIS A 257 4.62 0.86 5.35
N GLY A 258 3.60 1.72 5.30
CA GLY A 258 3.30 2.58 4.16
C GLY A 258 2.38 1.93 3.11
N LEU A 259 1.96 2.73 2.13
CA LEU A 259 0.86 2.44 1.21
C LEU A 259 1.04 1.16 0.41
N GLU A 260 2.26 0.90 -0.08
CA GLU A 260 2.53 -0.28 -0.91
C GLU A 260 2.33 -1.60 -0.14
N LYS A 261 2.67 -1.64 1.16
CA LYS A 261 2.43 -2.83 1.99
C LYS A 261 0.93 -2.98 2.26
N LEU A 262 0.25 -1.88 2.58
CA LEU A 262 -1.19 -1.87 2.84
C LEU A 262 -1.99 -2.35 1.64
N ARG A 263 -1.68 -1.85 0.44
CA ARG A 263 -2.28 -2.33 -0.82
C ARG A 263 -2.15 -3.84 -0.98
N ARG A 264 -0.98 -4.42 -0.69
CA ARG A 264 -0.79 -5.88 -0.79
C ARG A 264 -1.63 -6.65 0.22
N ILE A 265 -1.75 -6.15 1.45
CA ILE A 265 -2.59 -6.76 2.50
C ILE A 265 -4.06 -6.70 2.10
N MET A 266 -4.54 -5.54 1.66
CA MET A 266 -5.92 -5.34 1.21
C MET A 266 -6.30 -6.26 0.04
N MET A 267 -5.36 -6.51 -0.88
CA MET A 267 -5.57 -7.38 -2.04
C MET A 267 -5.42 -8.87 -1.73
N ALA A 268 -4.99 -9.24 -0.53
CA ALA A 268 -4.76 -10.63 -0.15
C ALA A 268 -6.08 -11.35 0.14
N LYS A 269 -6.42 -12.32 -0.71
CA LYS A 269 -7.68 -13.08 -0.63
C LYS A 269 -7.60 -14.39 0.15
N THR A 270 -6.40 -14.97 0.28
CA THR A 270 -6.21 -16.28 0.92
C THR A 270 -5.48 -16.16 2.24
N TYR A 271 -5.78 -17.07 3.16
CA TYR A 271 -5.11 -17.17 4.46
C TYR A 271 -3.58 -17.23 4.30
N GLU A 272 -3.07 -18.04 3.37
CA GLU A 272 -1.62 -18.23 3.19
C GLU A 272 -0.94 -16.95 2.71
N THR A 273 -1.62 -16.18 1.86
CA THR A 273 -1.09 -14.89 1.38
C THR A 273 -1.11 -13.85 2.49
N ARG A 274 -2.22 -13.77 3.25
CA ARG A 274 -2.36 -12.89 4.42
C ARG A 274 -1.31 -13.22 5.48
N TYR A 275 -1.15 -14.49 5.82
CA TYR A 275 -0.15 -14.98 6.74
C TYR A 275 1.26 -14.59 6.30
N LYS A 276 1.63 -14.79 5.03
CA LYS A 276 2.96 -14.35 4.52
C LYS A 276 3.17 -12.84 4.57
N LEU A 277 2.11 -12.04 4.44
CA LEU A 277 2.20 -10.59 4.46
C LEU A 277 2.23 -10.03 5.87
N LEU A 278 1.52 -10.65 6.80
CA LEU A 278 1.36 -10.19 8.18
C LEU A 278 2.37 -10.82 9.13
N ASN A 279 2.86 -12.02 8.83
CA ASN A 279 3.63 -12.79 9.79
C ASN A 279 5.12 -12.40 9.80
N SER A 280 5.57 -11.95 10.97
CA SER A 280 6.97 -11.71 11.34
C SER A 280 7.59 -12.82 12.20
N GLY A 281 6.84 -13.88 12.55
CA GLY A 281 7.34 -14.96 13.41
C GLY A 281 6.24 -15.74 14.13
N GLU A 282 6.41 -15.97 15.44
CA GLU A 282 5.37 -16.55 16.31
C GLU A 282 4.44 -15.47 16.90
N TYR A 283 4.80 -14.19 16.72
CA TYR A 283 4.10 -13.01 17.25
C TYR A 283 4.11 -11.87 16.22
N PRO A 284 3.00 -11.13 16.04
CA PRO A 284 2.94 -9.97 15.15
C PRO A 284 3.85 -8.83 15.63
N GLU A 285 4.39 -8.06 14.70
CA GLU A 285 5.04 -6.79 15.04
C GLU A 285 4.03 -5.86 15.72
N SER A 286 4.46 -5.20 16.79
CA SER A 286 3.65 -4.22 17.51
C SER A 286 4.33 -2.86 17.45
N ARG A 287 3.52 -1.81 17.49
CA ARG A 287 3.98 -0.44 17.52
C ARG A 287 3.01 0.41 18.30
N PHE A 288 3.50 1.03 19.36
CA PHE A 288 2.72 2.00 20.11
C PHE A 288 3.64 2.98 20.84
N PRO A 289 3.52 4.28 20.58
CA PRO A 289 2.47 4.95 19.79
C PRO A 289 2.82 5.16 18.29
N PHE A 290 1.81 5.22 17.41
CA PHE A 290 1.95 5.58 15.99
C PHE A 290 0.94 6.66 15.55
N LEU A 291 0.35 6.56 14.36
CA LEU A 291 -0.42 7.64 13.74
C LEU A 291 -1.71 7.97 14.49
N TYR A 292 -2.43 6.97 15.02
CA TYR A 292 -3.65 7.22 15.79
C TYR A 292 -3.40 8.16 16.99
N GLU A 293 -2.42 7.82 17.82
CA GLU A 293 -2.01 8.63 18.97
C GLU A 293 -1.40 9.97 18.54
N ALA A 294 -0.61 9.97 17.47
CA ALA A 294 0.00 11.18 16.95
C ALA A 294 -1.05 12.18 16.43
N LEU A 295 -2.14 11.69 15.79
CA LEU A 295 -3.28 12.51 15.39
C LEU A 295 -4.04 13.07 16.59
N LYS A 296 -4.25 12.26 17.64
CA LYS A 296 -4.83 12.77 18.90
C LYS A 296 -3.94 13.84 19.54
N HIS A 297 -2.61 13.71 19.41
CA HIS A 297 -1.64 14.69 19.86
C HIS A 297 -1.60 15.97 19.00
N ALA A 298 -2.14 15.96 17.78
CA ALA A 298 -2.29 17.18 16.98
C ALA A 298 -3.24 18.20 17.63
N ASN A 299 -4.13 17.74 18.50
CA ASN A 299 -4.91 18.57 19.40
C ASN A 299 -3.99 19.14 20.48
N ARG A 300 -4.16 20.42 20.79
CA ARG A 300 -3.28 21.10 21.74
C ARG A 300 -4.00 21.27 23.10
N ALA A 301 -3.33 21.85 24.10
CA ALA A 301 -3.84 21.92 25.49
C ALA A 301 -4.94 22.97 25.69
N ASP A 302 -6.07 22.56 26.29
CA ASP A 302 -7.33 23.29 26.36
C ASP A 302 -7.22 24.76 26.83
N HIS A 303 -7.71 25.66 25.99
CA HIS A 303 -8.19 26.98 26.39
C HIS A 303 -9.70 26.87 26.26
N ALA A 304 -10.46 27.02 27.35
CA ALA A 304 -11.91 26.80 27.44
C ALA A 304 -12.74 27.75 26.55
N VAL A 305 -12.46 27.73 25.25
CA VAL A 305 -12.96 28.57 24.18
C VAL A 305 -13.43 27.61 23.10
N TYR A 306 -14.73 27.61 22.88
CA TYR A 306 -15.37 26.81 21.84
C TYR A 306 -15.11 27.42 20.47
N LEU A 307 -15.11 26.59 19.42
CA LEU A 307 -14.93 27.07 18.05
C LEU A 307 -15.96 28.14 17.66
N SER A 308 -17.20 27.99 18.14
CA SER A 308 -18.29 28.97 17.97
C SER A 308 -17.97 30.35 18.55
N ASP A 309 -17.10 30.43 19.55
CA ASP A 309 -16.70 31.67 20.23
C ASP A 309 -15.41 32.30 19.64
N PHE A 310 -14.86 31.73 18.56
CA PHE A 310 -13.60 32.23 17.99
C PHE A 310 -13.78 33.63 17.39
N SER A 311 -13.11 34.62 17.97
CA SER A 311 -12.91 35.90 17.30
C SER A 311 -11.98 35.73 16.08
N PRO A 312 -12.08 36.58 15.04
CA PRO A 312 -11.17 36.54 13.89
C PRO A 312 -9.69 36.64 14.28
N THR A 313 -9.38 37.31 15.40
CA THR A 313 -8.02 37.42 15.93
C THR A 313 -7.53 36.09 16.48
N VAL A 314 -8.35 35.41 17.30
CA VAL A 314 -8.05 34.08 17.83
C VAL A 314 -7.90 33.09 16.68
N GLU A 315 -8.81 33.13 15.70
CA GLU A 315 -8.75 32.25 14.54
C GLU A 315 -7.42 32.40 13.78
N ARG A 316 -6.96 33.63 13.51
CA ARG A 316 -5.67 33.87 12.83
C ARG A 316 -4.45 33.46 13.65
N THR A 317 -4.53 33.52 14.98
CA THR A 317 -3.43 33.08 15.86
C THR A 317 -3.34 31.55 15.92
N HIS A 318 -4.48 30.86 15.88
CA HIS A 318 -4.55 29.43 16.13
C HIS A 318 -4.62 28.57 14.85
N ILE A 319 -5.33 29.05 13.82
CA ILE A 319 -5.45 28.44 12.49
C ILE A 319 -4.43 29.13 11.57
N LYS A 320 -3.39 28.38 11.19
CA LYS A 320 -2.28 28.89 10.37
C LYS A 320 -2.70 29.05 8.90
N ARG A 321 -1.73 29.31 8.02
CA ARG A 321 -1.96 29.21 6.58
C ARG A 321 -2.07 27.74 6.16
N PRO A 322 -2.90 27.43 5.16
CA PRO A 322 -3.02 26.08 4.64
C PRO A 322 -1.70 25.60 4.07
N PHE A 323 -1.44 24.29 4.18
CA PHE A 323 -0.33 23.68 3.48
C PHE A 323 -0.58 23.68 1.97
N PHE A 324 -1.82 23.40 1.55
CA PHE A 324 -2.27 23.51 0.16
C PHE A 324 -3.34 24.59 0.03
N ASP A 325 -3.16 25.54 -0.90
CA ASP A 325 -4.13 26.59 -1.19
C ASP A 325 -5.32 26.00 -1.98
N ASP A 326 -6.28 25.43 -1.24
CA ASP A 326 -7.53 24.91 -1.80
C ASP A 326 -8.50 26.07 -2.02
N SER A 327 -8.92 26.27 -3.26
CA SER A 327 -9.89 27.32 -3.60
C SER A 327 -11.31 26.99 -3.15
N ASP A 328 -11.61 25.72 -2.86
CA ASP A 328 -12.90 25.28 -2.36
C ASP A 328 -12.91 25.29 -0.82
N THR A 329 -13.94 25.93 -0.24
CA THR A 329 -14.08 26.06 1.22
C THR A 329 -14.73 24.85 1.88
N GLY A 330 -15.22 23.88 1.09
CA GLY A 330 -15.99 22.72 1.56
C GLY A 330 -15.34 21.99 2.72
N PRO A 331 -14.06 21.56 2.62
CA PRO A 331 -13.34 20.91 3.71
C PRO A 331 -13.30 21.72 5.01
N ALA A 332 -13.08 23.03 4.91
CA ALA A 332 -12.99 23.90 6.08
C ALA A 332 -14.38 24.13 6.69
N ASP A 333 -15.40 24.32 5.87
CA ASP A 333 -16.74 24.60 6.34
C ASP A 333 -17.41 23.39 6.97
N ILE A 334 -17.26 22.21 6.37
CA ILE A 334 -17.82 20.96 6.92
C ILE A 334 -17.09 20.54 8.20
N TRP A 335 -15.79 20.81 8.28
CA TRP A 335 -15.05 20.63 9.51
C TRP A 335 -15.59 21.54 10.62
N ARG A 336 -15.82 22.84 10.32
CA ARG A 336 -16.44 23.78 11.27
C ARG A 336 -17.84 23.33 11.69
N TRP A 337 -18.66 22.92 10.73
CA TRP A 337 -20.00 22.37 10.98
C TRP A 337 -19.98 21.21 12.00
N ALA A 338 -19.02 20.29 11.89
CA ALA A 338 -18.89 19.15 12.80
C ALA A 338 -18.27 19.48 14.18
N HIS A 339 -17.70 20.69 14.35
CA HIS A 339 -16.87 21.05 15.51
C HIS A 339 -17.29 22.36 16.20
N GLN A 340 -18.46 22.92 15.90
CA GLN A 340 -18.89 24.21 16.45
C GLN A 340 -18.88 24.22 17.99
N ASP A 341 -19.31 23.12 18.60
CA ASP A 341 -19.43 22.93 20.04
C ASP A 341 -18.20 22.25 20.68
N GLU A 342 -17.06 22.28 19.97
CA GLU A 342 -15.82 21.63 20.41
C GLU A 342 -14.76 22.68 20.75
N THR A 343 -13.85 22.32 21.67
CA THR A 343 -12.63 23.10 21.92
C THR A 343 -11.48 22.49 21.14
N TRP A 344 -10.35 23.18 21.08
CA TRP A 344 -9.22 22.68 20.27
C TRP A 344 -8.57 21.39 20.80
N ARG A 345 -8.97 20.96 22.00
CA ARG A 345 -8.56 19.68 22.59
C ARG A 345 -9.10 18.51 21.78
N THR A 346 -10.12 18.75 20.96
CA THR A 346 -10.89 17.73 20.28
C THR A 346 -11.09 18.05 18.79
N PHE A 347 -10.23 18.85 18.16
CA PHE A 347 -10.39 19.24 16.75
C PHE A 347 -10.05 18.16 15.71
N VAL A 348 -9.24 17.17 16.08
CA VAL A 348 -8.71 16.15 15.18
C VAL A 348 -8.88 14.75 15.80
N ASN A 349 -9.31 13.80 14.97
CA ASN A 349 -9.37 12.37 15.28
C ASN A 349 -10.16 12.05 16.58
N GLN A 350 -11.31 12.70 16.77
CA GLN A 350 -12.20 12.34 17.88
C GLN A 350 -12.87 10.99 17.64
N ASP A 351 -13.03 10.20 18.70
CA ASP A 351 -13.68 8.90 18.59
C ASP A 351 -15.17 8.99 18.23
N ASN A 352 -15.88 10.01 18.75
CA ASN A 352 -17.31 10.24 18.45
C ASN A 352 -17.57 10.80 17.03
N ARG A 353 -16.52 11.06 16.23
CA ARG A 353 -16.60 11.53 14.83
C ARG A 353 -16.27 10.43 13.83
N GLU A 354 -16.11 9.19 14.28
CA GLU A 354 -15.84 8.03 13.40
C GLU A 354 -16.82 7.96 12.22
N ALA A 355 -18.12 8.07 12.49
CA ALA A 355 -19.16 7.98 11.46
C ALA A 355 -18.99 9.04 10.36
N LEU A 356 -18.47 10.24 10.70
CA LEU A 356 -18.15 11.26 9.70
C LEU A 356 -16.92 10.89 8.86
N ARG A 357 -15.90 10.33 9.51
CA ARG A 357 -14.68 9.88 8.82
C ARG A 357 -14.93 8.70 7.89
N GLU A 358 -15.93 7.85 8.15
CA GLU A 358 -16.29 6.73 7.27
C GLU A 358 -16.66 7.16 5.84
N TRP A 359 -17.33 8.31 5.69
CA TRP A 359 -17.64 8.88 4.38
C TRP A 359 -16.66 9.98 3.97
N GLY A 360 -15.55 10.16 4.70
CA GLY A 360 -14.50 11.11 4.36
C GLY A 360 -14.99 12.56 4.34
N TYR A 361 -15.76 12.98 5.33
CA TYR A 361 -16.54 14.22 5.26
C TYR A 361 -15.78 15.50 4.86
N VAL A 362 -14.50 15.61 5.21
CA VAL A 362 -13.59 16.73 4.84
C VAL A 362 -12.90 16.59 3.47
N MET A 363 -13.32 15.64 2.64
CA MET A 363 -12.75 15.40 1.31
C MET A 363 -13.54 16.06 0.17
N TRP A 364 -14.80 16.42 0.42
CA TRP A 364 -15.77 16.77 -0.61
C TRP A 364 -15.84 18.27 -0.89
N ASP A 365 -16.19 18.61 -2.14
CA ASP A 365 -16.38 20.01 -2.55
C ASP A 365 -17.60 20.63 -1.83
N ARG A 366 -17.55 21.94 -1.56
CA ARG A 366 -18.67 22.70 -0.97
C ARG A 366 -19.97 22.46 -1.74
N ALA A 367 -19.88 22.49 -3.07
CA ALA A 367 -21.04 22.29 -3.95
C ALA A 367 -21.73 20.92 -3.72
N ARG A 368 -20.95 19.85 -3.52
CA ARG A 368 -21.49 18.52 -3.25
C ARG A 368 -22.17 18.46 -1.87
N LEU A 369 -21.58 19.11 -0.88
CA LEU A 369 -22.10 19.15 0.49
C LEU A 369 -23.42 19.94 0.59
N GLU A 370 -23.52 21.04 -0.17
CA GLU A 370 -24.74 21.86 -0.26
C GLU A 370 -25.89 21.15 -0.97
N GLU A 371 -25.60 20.50 -2.09
CA GLU A 371 -26.58 19.68 -2.84
C GLU A 371 -27.21 18.60 -1.94
N ARG A 372 -26.45 18.12 -0.95
CA ARG A 372 -26.86 17.11 0.03
C ARG A 372 -27.52 17.70 1.27
N ALA A 373 -27.74 19.01 1.33
CA ALA A 373 -28.38 19.66 2.48
C ALA A 373 -27.66 19.41 3.82
N ILE A 374 -26.37 19.05 3.81
CA ILE A 374 -25.65 18.66 5.04
C ILE A 374 -25.61 19.81 6.05
N PHE A 375 -25.47 21.04 5.56
CA PHE A 375 -25.44 22.24 6.39
C PHE A 375 -26.80 22.67 6.95
N HIS A 376 -27.91 22.02 6.57
CA HIS A 376 -29.25 22.39 7.04
C HIS A 376 -29.60 21.86 8.44
N SER A 377 -28.81 20.93 8.99
CA SER A 377 -28.97 20.40 10.34
C SER A 377 -27.64 20.46 11.08
N SER A 378 -27.65 20.63 12.40
CA SER A 378 -26.44 20.43 13.21
C SER A 378 -26.00 18.98 13.20
N TRP A 379 -24.70 18.74 13.38
CA TRP A 379 -24.20 17.38 13.58
C TRP A 379 -24.61 16.84 14.95
N GLU A 380 -25.17 15.64 14.97
CA GLU A 380 -25.45 14.89 16.20
C GLU A 380 -24.67 13.57 16.16
N PRO A 381 -23.91 13.23 17.23
CA PRO A 381 -23.21 11.95 17.27
C PRO A 381 -24.21 10.79 17.28
N PRO A 382 -23.91 9.68 16.59
CA PRO A 382 -24.78 8.51 16.61
C PRO A 382 -24.91 7.97 18.05
N ALA A 383 -26.12 7.50 18.39
CA ALA A 383 -26.37 6.89 19.68
C ALA A 383 -25.50 5.62 19.85
N PRO A 384 -25.05 5.31 21.08
CA PRO A 384 -24.31 4.07 21.35
C PRO A 384 -25.09 2.85 20.88
N ASN A 385 -24.41 1.94 20.19
CA ASN A 385 -25.01 0.70 19.71
C ASN A 385 -24.82 -0.42 20.74
N ASP A 386 -25.84 -0.63 21.57
CA ASP A 386 -25.82 -1.68 22.60
C ASP A 386 -25.68 -3.09 22.01
N GLU A 387 -26.19 -3.33 20.80
CA GLU A 387 -26.11 -4.63 20.15
C GLU A 387 -24.68 -4.96 19.71
N GLU A 388 -23.98 -3.98 19.15
CA GLU A 388 -22.57 -4.13 18.78
C GLU A 388 -21.69 -4.37 20.02
N SER A 389 -21.99 -3.67 21.11
CA SER A 389 -21.32 -3.88 22.40
C SER A 389 -21.51 -5.31 22.91
N ARG A 390 -22.74 -5.85 22.85
CA ARG A 390 -23.02 -7.25 23.20
C ARG A 390 -22.31 -8.24 22.28
N ALA A 391 -22.35 -8.01 20.97
CA ALA A 391 -21.69 -8.85 19.99
C ALA A 391 -20.17 -8.90 20.22
N ARG A 392 -19.55 -7.77 20.60
CA ARG A 392 -18.13 -7.71 20.96
C ARG A 392 -17.80 -8.56 22.18
N ILE A 393 -18.62 -8.48 23.24
CA ILE A 393 -18.45 -9.31 24.45
C ILE A 393 -18.55 -10.81 24.10
N GLN A 394 -19.53 -11.18 23.28
CA GLN A 394 -19.72 -12.56 22.84
C GLN A 394 -18.51 -13.08 22.04
N ARG A 395 -18.00 -12.29 21.09
CA ARG A 395 -16.78 -12.63 20.31
C ARG A 395 -15.57 -12.84 21.24
N GLY A 396 -15.40 -11.99 22.25
CA GLY A 396 -14.33 -12.13 23.24
C GLY A 396 -14.38 -13.46 24.00
N ALA A 397 -15.58 -13.89 24.42
CA ALA A 397 -15.77 -15.17 25.10
C ALA A 397 -15.46 -16.38 24.19
N GLU A 398 -15.88 -16.33 22.92
CA GLU A 398 -15.59 -17.36 21.92
C GLU A 398 -14.08 -17.44 21.63
N MET A 399 -13.41 -16.30 21.57
CA MET A 399 -11.97 -16.21 21.34
C MET A 399 -11.16 -16.82 22.49
N GLU A 400 -11.53 -16.58 23.74
CA GLU A 400 -10.84 -17.17 24.89
C GLU A 400 -10.90 -18.70 24.85
N MET A 401 -12.05 -19.29 24.50
CA MET A 401 -12.16 -20.74 24.31
C MET A 401 -11.25 -21.25 23.18
N SER A 402 -11.19 -20.51 22.07
CA SER A 402 -10.28 -20.83 20.95
C SER A 402 -8.81 -20.80 21.38
N TRP A 403 -8.39 -19.83 22.19
CA TRP A 403 -7.01 -19.74 22.66
C TRP A 403 -6.61 -20.91 23.57
N VAL A 404 -7.50 -21.35 24.46
CA VAL A 404 -7.24 -22.52 25.32
C VAL A 404 -6.95 -23.75 24.46
N ALA A 405 -7.75 -23.98 23.41
CA ALA A 405 -7.55 -25.10 22.50
C ALA A 405 -6.25 -24.95 21.67
N ARG A 406 -6.00 -23.77 21.10
CA ARG A 406 -4.79 -23.49 20.31
C ARG A 406 -3.51 -23.58 21.16
N ARG A 407 -3.57 -23.19 22.43
CA ARG A 407 -2.46 -23.34 23.39
C ARG A 407 -2.05 -24.80 23.55
N TYR A 408 -3.02 -25.69 23.76
CA TYR A 408 -2.76 -27.12 23.89
C TYR A 408 -2.09 -27.69 22.62
N ILE A 409 -2.57 -27.31 21.43
CA ILE A 409 -1.95 -27.73 20.16
C ILE A 409 -0.52 -27.23 20.05
N TYR A 410 -0.29 -25.96 20.38
CA TYR A 410 1.02 -25.32 20.28
C TYR A 410 2.05 -25.96 21.20
N GLU A 411 1.68 -26.25 22.46
CA GLU A 411 2.51 -26.92 23.46
C GLU A 411 2.87 -28.35 23.04
N ASN A 412 2.04 -28.99 22.20
CA ASN A 412 2.31 -30.29 21.58
C ASN A 412 3.05 -30.20 20.22
N GLY A 413 3.61 -29.03 19.89
CA GLY A 413 4.41 -28.79 18.69
C GLY A 413 3.60 -28.49 17.42
N GLY A 414 2.28 -28.33 17.52
CA GLY A 414 1.44 -27.93 16.39
C GLY A 414 1.68 -26.46 16.00
N ARG A 415 1.58 -26.17 14.70
CA ARG A 415 1.72 -24.85 14.09
C ARG A 415 0.81 -24.74 12.87
N GLY A 416 0.56 -23.52 12.41
CA GLY A 416 -0.22 -23.25 11.20
C GLY A 416 -1.67 -22.92 11.51
N ARG A 417 -2.56 -23.25 10.57
CA ARG A 417 -3.96 -22.84 10.60
C ARG A 417 -4.81 -23.77 11.47
N TRP A 418 -5.53 -23.17 12.41
CA TRP A 418 -6.62 -23.71 13.19
C TRP A 418 -7.92 -23.71 12.36
N GLY A 419 -8.68 -24.81 12.44
CA GLY A 419 -10.07 -24.89 11.98
C GLY A 419 -10.97 -25.17 13.18
N SER A 420 -11.98 -24.33 13.41
CA SER A 420 -12.92 -24.56 14.51
C SER A 420 -13.60 -25.93 14.36
N GLY A 421 -13.49 -26.77 15.40
CA GLY A 421 -14.06 -28.13 15.43
C GLY A 421 -13.15 -29.25 14.90
N ASP A 422 -11.97 -28.91 14.34
CA ASP A 422 -11.04 -29.89 13.80
C ASP A 422 -9.85 -30.08 14.76
N TYR A 423 -10.04 -30.93 15.78
CA TYR A 423 -8.96 -31.34 16.69
C TYR A 423 -7.93 -32.25 16.00
N SER A 424 -8.20 -32.67 14.76
CA SER A 424 -7.25 -33.36 13.89
C SER A 424 -6.32 -32.35 13.23
N TRP A 425 -5.28 -31.90 13.95
CA TRP A 425 -4.20 -31.22 13.26
C TRP A 425 -3.40 -32.25 12.43
N PRO A 426 -3.09 -31.97 11.15
CA PRO A 426 -2.13 -32.80 10.44
C PRO A 426 -0.80 -32.69 11.19
N LYS A 427 -0.20 -33.82 11.55
CA LYS A 427 1.22 -33.87 11.91
C LYS A 427 1.99 -33.35 10.70
N SER A 428 2.24 -32.04 10.62
CA SER A 428 2.94 -31.49 9.46
C SER A 428 4.33 -32.07 9.44
N GLU A 429 4.65 -32.77 8.37
CA GLU A 429 6.03 -33.02 7.94
C GLU A 429 6.80 -31.71 8.09
N ALA A 430 7.81 -31.75 8.96
CA ALA A 430 8.58 -30.59 9.32
C ALA A 430 9.20 -29.96 8.07
N TYR A 431 8.84 -28.71 7.80
CA TYR A 431 9.68 -27.81 7.01
C TYR A 431 10.91 -27.45 7.84
N SER A 432 11.78 -28.44 8.05
CA SER A 432 13.10 -28.25 8.66
C SER A 432 14.03 -27.63 7.61
N LYS A 433 14.05 -26.30 7.53
CA LYS A 433 15.27 -25.62 7.11
C LYS A 433 16.30 -25.84 8.22
N GLY A 434 17.42 -26.46 7.84
CA GLY A 434 18.32 -27.14 8.74
C GLY A 434 18.97 -26.28 9.81
N GLN A 435 19.11 -26.88 10.99
CA GLN A 435 20.28 -26.81 11.84
C GLN A 435 20.21 -27.98 12.83
N GLY A 436 21.30 -28.76 12.89
CA GLY A 436 21.46 -29.88 13.84
C GLY A 436 21.47 -31.26 13.18
N MET A 437 22.59 -31.62 12.54
CA MET A 437 22.96 -33.03 12.38
C MET A 437 23.04 -33.65 13.78
N ALA A 438 22.19 -34.63 14.08
CA ALA A 438 22.41 -35.56 15.17
C ALA A 438 23.41 -36.62 14.71
N ASP A 439 24.37 -36.93 15.57
CA ASP A 439 25.47 -37.88 15.38
C ASP A 439 25.02 -39.22 14.78
N HIS A 440 25.78 -39.68 13.78
CA HIS A 440 25.74 -41.07 13.34
C HIS A 440 26.38 -41.96 14.40
N THR A 441 25.56 -42.52 15.31
CA THR A 441 26.00 -43.58 16.22
C THR A 441 26.26 -44.88 15.42
N ILE A 442 27.53 -45.29 15.36
CA ILE A 442 27.95 -46.60 14.85
C ILE A 442 27.56 -47.66 15.92
N PRO A 443 26.76 -48.69 15.59
CA PRO A 443 26.32 -49.68 16.57
C PRO A 443 27.51 -50.51 17.08
N LYS A 444 27.57 -50.72 18.40
CA LYS A 444 28.73 -51.33 19.08
C LYS A 444 28.55 -52.83 19.35
N SER A 445 27.39 -53.41 19.04
CA SER A 445 27.14 -54.83 19.16
C SER A 445 26.35 -55.40 17.98
N LEU A 446 26.40 -56.72 17.83
CA LEU A 446 25.73 -57.44 16.74
C LEU A 446 24.20 -57.43 16.88
N GLU A 447 23.70 -57.30 18.11
CA GLU A 447 22.27 -57.15 18.41
C GLU A 447 21.77 -55.72 18.11
N GLU A 448 22.56 -54.69 18.41
CA GLU A 448 22.28 -53.30 18.03
C GLU A 448 22.27 -53.11 16.51
N ALA A 449 23.23 -53.74 15.82
CA ALA A 449 23.29 -53.73 14.36
C ALA A 449 22.06 -54.41 13.73
N ARG A 450 21.56 -55.50 14.33
CA ARG A 450 20.34 -56.17 13.86
C ARG A 450 19.08 -55.33 14.09
N GLY A 451 18.95 -54.70 15.26
CA GLY A 451 17.83 -53.80 15.55
C GLY A 451 17.78 -52.57 14.62
N ALA A 452 18.95 -51.99 14.30
CA ALA A 452 19.04 -50.90 13.33
C ALA A 452 18.68 -51.34 11.89
N TRP A 453 18.96 -52.58 11.53
CA TRP A 453 18.65 -53.14 10.21
C TRP A 453 17.16 -53.43 10.03
N GLU A 454 16.46 -53.86 11.08
CA GLU A 454 15.00 -54.10 11.04
C GLU A 454 14.18 -52.81 10.90
N LEU A 455 14.72 -51.66 11.32
CA LEU A 455 14.09 -50.34 11.17
C LEU A 455 14.25 -49.72 9.78
N MET A 456 15.18 -50.23 8.96
CA MET A 456 15.36 -49.78 7.58
C MET A 456 14.34 -50.48 6.66
N LYS A 457 13.18 -49.84 6.42
CA LYS A 457 12.23 -50.28 5.38
C LYS A 457 12.88 -50.16 3.99
N LEU A 458 13.30 -51.27 3.41
CA LEU A 458 13.75 -51.30 2.02
C LEU A 458 12.57 -51.04 1.06
N PRO A 459 12.78 -50.28 -0.03
CA PRO A 459 11.74 -50.06 -1.03
C PRO A 459 11.38 -51.37 -1.74
N ALA A 460 10.08 -51.67 -1.85
CA ALA A 460 9.60 -52.85 -2.55
C ALA A 460 10.02 -52.82 -4.03
N MET A 461 10.77 -53.85 -4.45
CA MET A 461 11.08 -54.10 -5.86
C MET A 461 9.78 -54.33 -6.65
N ARG A 462 9.56 -53.49 -7.68
CA ARG A 462 8.50 -53.68 -8.69
C ARG A 462 8.68 -55.02 -9.39
N ARG A 463 7.76 -55.97 -9.19
CA ARG A 463 7.59 -57.11 -10.10
C ARG A 463 6.83 -56.65 -11.34
N SER A 464 7.47 -56.79 -12.49
CA SER A 464 6.91 -56.60 -13.82
C SER A 464 5.79 -57.61 -14.09
N ALA A 465 4.67 -57.13 -14.64
CA ALA A 465 3.59 -57.96 -15.13
C ALA A 465 4.01 -58.71 -16.42
N PRO A 466 3.57 -59.97 -16.64
CA PRO A 466 3.82 -60.67 -17.88
C PRO A 466 2.84 -60.24 -18.98
N SER A 467 3.38 -60.09 -20.18
CA SER A 467 2.66 -59.84 -21.42
C SER A 467 1.78 -61.03 -21.80
N THR A 468 0.53 -60.76 -22.16
CA THR A 468 -0.27 -61.67 -22.98
C THR A 468 -0.73 -60.93 -24.23
N ARG A 469 -0.14 -61.31 -25.37
CA ARG A 469 -0.63 -61.13 -26.74
C ARG A 469 -0.56 -62.53 -27.33
N ARG A 470 -1.68 -63.13 -27.74
CA ARG A 470 -2.15 -63.34 -29.14
C ARG A 470 -2.63 -64.81 -29.21
N ASP A 471 -3.60 -65.29 -29.98
CA ASP A 471 -4.16 -64.91 -31.29
C ASP A 471 -5.46 -65.74 -31.57
N ASN A 472 -6.22 -65.31 -32.59
CA ASN A 472 -7.08 -66.08 -33.51
C ASN A 472 -8.35 -66.79 -33.02
N ASN A 473 -9.53 -66.22 -33.31
CA ASN A 473 -10.31 -66.50 -34.54
C ASN A 473 -11.45 -65.48 -34.70
#